data_AF-A0A542B2R3-F1
#
_entry.id   AF-A0A542B2R3-F1
#
_cell.length_a   1.000
_cell.length_b   1.000
_cell.length_c   1.000
_cell.angle_alpha   90.00
_cell.angle_beta   90.00
_cell.angle_gamma   90.00
#
_symmetry.space_group_name_H-M   'P 1'
#
loop_
_entity.id
_entity.type
_entity.pdbx_description
1 polymer ?
#
loop_
_entity_poly.entity_id
_entity_poly.type
_entity_poly.pdbx_seq_one_letter_code
_entity_poly.pdbx_strand_id
1 'polypeptide(L)'
;MKRNPRRAYNKDGSEIQPATVASHLALGRRKIEIYCNECHHHAHGIDVSGLPPETPIPDVCLRYRCSVCGSKNLMSRGDTHEHYELIEAARKGTI
;
A
#
# COMPACT_ATOMS: atom_id res chain seq x y z
N MET A 1 13.51 6.20 21.15
CA MET A 1 12.34 5.50 20.58
C MET A 1 12.74 4.79 19.31
N LYS A 2 12.31 3.54 19.10
CA LYS A 2 12.58 2.79 17.86
C LYS A 2 11.62 3.27 16.76
N ARG A 3 12.12 3.57 15.57
CA ARG A 3 11.29 3.99 14.41
C ARG A 3 10.32 2.88 14.02
N ASN A 4 9.13 3.26 13.52
CA ASN A 4 8.17 2.31 12.99
C ASN A 4 8.69 1.80 11.63
N PRO A 5 8.98 0.49 11.47
CA PRO A 5 9.55 -0.05 10.24
C PRO A 5 8.62 0.05 9.02
N ARG A 6 7.32 0.32 9.22
CA ARG A 6 6.33 0.53 8.15
C ARG A 6 6.20 1.99 7.71
N ARG A 7 7.09 2.87 8.16
CA ARG A 7 7.07 4.30 7.86
C ARG A 7 8.36 4.73 7.17
N ALA A 8 8.21 5.69 6.26
CA ALA A 8 9.34 6.35 5.64
C ALA A 8 9.71 7.59 6.47
N TYR A 9 11.00 7.92 6.46
CA TYR A 9 11.54 9.04 7.23
C TYR A 9 12.43 9.89 6.32
N ASN A 10 12.36 11.21 6.49
CA ASN A 10 13.26 12.16 5.83
C ASN A 10 14.68 12.04 6.39
N LYS A 11 15.64 12.72 5.73
CA LYS A 11 17.05 12.74 6.13
C LYS A 11 17.28 13.25 7.56
N ASP A 12 16.44 14.17 8.01
CA ASP A 12 16.44 14.72 9.37
C ASP A 12 15.81 13.78 10.42
N GLY A 13 15.21 12.67 9.97
CA GLY A 13 14.55 11.69 10.82
C GLY A 13 13.07 11.97 11.10
N SER A 14 12.48 13.01 10.51
CA SER A 14 11.03 13.25 10.57
C SER A 14 10.25 12.21 9.76
N GLU A 15 9.09 11.78 10.26
CA GLU A 15 8.22 10.82 9.54
C GLU A 15 7.58 11.49 8.32
N ILE A 16 7.68 10.83 7.16
CA ILE A 16 6.96 11.22 5.95
C ILE A 16 5.53 10.73 6.10
N GLN A 17 4.57 11.65 6.03
CA GLN A 17 3.16 11.29 6.12
C GLN A 17 2.81 10.28 5.02
N PRO A 18 2.30 9.09 5.37
CA PRO A 18 1.94 8.09 4.39
C PRO A 18 0.70 8.51 3.61
N ALA A 19 0.56 7.98 2.39
CA ALA A 19 -0.72 8.02 1.70
C ALA A 19 -1.81 7.33 2.56
N THR A 20 -2.99 7.93 2.59
CA THR A 20 -4.21 7.35 3.16
C THR A 20 -5.09 6.74 2.07
N VAL A 21 -6.07 5.93 2.45
CA VAL A 21 -7.10 5.41 1.54
C VAL A 21 -7.76 6.56 0.76
N ALA A 22 -8.15 7.65 1.43
CA ALA A 22 -8.73 8.81 0.75
C ALA A 22 -7.80 9.42 -0.30
N SER A 23 -6.52 9.65 0.05
CA SER A 23 -5.55 10.21 -0.89
C SER A 23 -5.25 9.26 -2.06
N HIS A 24 -5.30 7.95 -1.82
CA HIS A 24 -5.10 6.92 -2.84
C HIS A 24 -6.27 6.90 -3.84
N LEU A 25 -7.51 6.94 -3.33
CA LEU A 25 -8.72 7.03 -4.14
C LEU A 25 -8.79 8.34 -4.93
N ALA A 26 -8.37 9.46 -4.35
CA ALA A 26 -8.30 10.75 -5.04
C ALA A 26 -7.34 10.75 -6.24
N LEU A 27 -6.35 9.84 -6.26
CA LEU A 27 -5.45 9.62 -7.39
C LEU A 27 -6.02 8.63 -8.44
N GLY A 28 -7.29 8.23 -8.32
CA GLY A 28 -7.94 7.25 -9.19
C GLY A 28 -7.53 5.80 -8.92
N ARG A 29 -6.79 5.55 -7.83
CA ARG A 29 -6.27 4.23 -7.47
C ARG A 29 -7.16 3.58 -6.44
N ARG A 30 -7.45 2.29 -6.58
CA ARG A 30 -8.32 1.53 -5.66
C ARG A 30 -7.67 0.26 -5.14
N LYS A 31 -6.55 -0.15 -5.73
CA LYS A 31 -5.88 -1.40 -5.40
C LYS A 31 -4.58 -1.16 -4.65
N ILE A 32 -4.28 -2.10 -3.77
CA ILE A 32 -2.98 -2.21 -3.11
C ILE A 32 -2.41 -3.62 -3.31
N GLU A 33 -1.15 -3.76 -2.94
CA GLU A 33 -0.49 -5.05 -2.81
C GLU A 33 0.10 -5.24 -1.41
N ILE A 34 0.18 -6.50 -0.97
CA ILE A 34 0.70 -6.92 0.33
C ILE A 34 1.81 -7.95 0.13
N TYR A 35 2.93 -7.71 0.80
CA TYR A 35 4.11 -8.58 0.83
C TYR A 35 4.32 -9.16 2.23
N CYS A 36 4.64 -10.45 2.29
CA CYS A 36 5.17 -11.06 3.50
C CYS A 36 6.69 -10.91 3.55
N ASN A 37 7.20 -10.25 4.59
CA ASN A 37 8.64 -10.03 4.76
C ASN A 37 9.39 -11.30 5.22
N GLU A 38 8.68 -12.37 5.59
CA GLU A 38 9.30 -13.64 6.01
C GLU A 38 9.47 -14.63 4.86
N CYS A 39 8.39 -14.91 4.11
CA CYS A 39 8.38 -15.94 3.07
C CYS A 39 8.25 -15.37 1.64
N HIS A 40 8.21 -14.05 1.50
CA HIS A 40 8.07 -13.34 0.23
C HIS A 40 6.80 -13.65 -0.58
N HIS A 41 5.82 -14.33 0.02
CA HIS A 41 4.50 -14.47 -0.57
C HIS A 41 3.87 -13.08 -0.77
N HIS A 42 3.31 -12.87 -1.96
CA HIS A 42 2.81 -11.59 -2.45
C HIS A 42 1.38 -11.75 -2.96
N ALA A 43 0.53 -10.82 -2.58
CA ALA A 43 -0.82 -10.68 -3.12
C ALA A 43 -1.00 -9.25 -3.65
N HIS A 44 -1.57 -9.12 -4.83
CA HIS A 44 -1.84 -7.84 -5.50
C HIS A 44 -3.34 -7.72 -5.82
N GLY A 45 -3.79 -6.54 -6.24
CA GLY A 45 -5.18 -6.29 -6.62
C GLY A 45 -6.16 -6.21 -5.47
N ILE A 46 -5.70 -5.95 -4.24
CA ILE A 46 -6.55 -5.88 -3.06
C ILE A 46 -7.27 -4.53 -3.05
N ASP A 47 -8.60 -4.55 -3.17
CA ASP A 47 -9.42 -3.34 -3.17
C ASP A 47 -9.47 -2.67 -1.78
N VAL A 48 -9.27 -1.35 -1.73
CA VAL A 48 -9.30 -0.55 -0.51
C VAL A 48 -10.50 0.40 -0.41
N SER A 49 -11.43 0.36 -1.37
CA SER A 49 -12.56 1.31 -1.44
C SER A 49 -13.52 1.19 -0.24
N GLY A 50 -13.58 0.02 0.40
CA GLY A 50 -14.36 -0.22 1.61
C GLY A 50 -13.65 0.09 2.93
N LEU A 51 -12.40 0.56 2.91
CA LEU A 51 -11.64 0.86 4.12
C LEU A 51 -11.87 2.30 4.61
N PRO A 52 -11.69 2.58 5.92
CA PRO A 52 -11.81 3.93 6.43
C PRO A 52 -10.85 4.91 5.71
N PRO A 53 -11.33 6.10 5.30
CA PRO A 53 -10.59 7.03 4.43
C PRO A 53 -9.25 7.49 5.03
N GLU A 54 -9.16 7.59 6.34
CA GLU A 54 -7.97 7.97 7.10
C GLU A 54 -6.95 6.82 7.26
N THR A 55 -7.30 5.58 6.88
CA THR A 55 -6.40 4.43 7.02
C THR A 55 -5.12 4.66 6.20
N PRO A 56 -3.93 4.65 6.82
CA PRO A 56 -2.68 4.70 6.07
C PRO A 56 -2.51 3.44 5.21
N ILE A 57 -2.11 3.60 3.95
CA ILE A 57 -1.85 2.47 3.05
C ILE A 57 -0.87 1.45 3.66
N PRO A 58 0.23 1.84 4.34
CA PRO A 58 1.14 0.88 5.00
C PRO A 58 0.53 0.13 6.20
N ASP A 59 -0.65 0.53 6.68
CA ASP A 59 -1.34 -0.10 7.80
C ASP A 59 -2.46 -1.05 7.35
N VAL A 60 -2.81 -1.06 6.07
CA VAL A 60 -3.81 -2.00 5.53
C VAL A 60 -3.38 -3.45 5.79
N CYS A 61 -2.08 -3.73 5.71
CA CYS A 61 -1.53 -5.06 6.00
C CYS A 61 -1.84 -5.60 7.41
N LEU A 62 -2.13 -4.74 8.39
CA LEU A 62 -2.43 -5.14 9.77
C LEU A 62 -3.73 -5.95 9.90
N ARG A 63 -4.58 -5.92 8.87
CA ARG A 63 -5.82 -6.71 8.77
C ARG A 63 -5.58 -8.16 8.33
N TYR A 64 -4.36 -8.49 7.92
CA TYR A 64 -4.06 -9.76 7.27
C TYR A 64 -3.03 -10.59 8.03
N ARG A 65 -2.95 -11.85 7.63
CA ARG A 65 -1.91 -12.80 8.01
C ARG A 65 -1.46 -13.52 6.75
N CYS A 66 -0.17 -13.82 6.62
CA CYS A 66 0.32 -14.60 5.49
C CYS A 66 -0.38 -15.97 5.48
N SER A 67 -1.03 -16.31 4.36
CA SER A 67 -1.70 -17.61 4.17
C SER A 67 -0.72 -18.78 4.08
N VAL A 68 0.54 -18.52 3.71
CA VAL A 68 1.57 -19.55 3.54
C VAL A 68 2.30 -19.84 4.86
N CYS A 69 2.86 -18.82 5.51
CA CYS A 69 3.69 -19.01 6.71
C CYS A 69 3.05 -18.54 8.02
N GLY A 70 1.83 -17.96 7.99
CA GLY A 70 1.15 -17.47 9.18
C GLY A 70 1.74 -16.20 9.81
N SER A 71 2.79 -15.61 9.22
CA SER A 71 3.42 -14.39 9.76
C SER A 71 2.51 -13.17 9.68
N LYS A 72 2.70 -12.26 10.65
CA LYS A 72 2.12 -10.89 10.67
C LYS A 72 3.14 -9.82 10.24
N ASN A 73 4.38 -10.19 9.92
CA ASN A 73 5.39 -9.27 9.40
C ASN A 73 5.10 -8.99 7.91
N LEU A 74 4.08 -8.16 7.68
CA LEU A 74 3.57 -7.81 6.37
C LEU A 74 3.80 -6.33 6.07
N MET A 75 3.95 -6.00 4.79
CA MET A 75 4.02 -4.64 4.27
C MET A 75 2.95 -4.45 3.19
N SER A 76 2.22 -3.34 3.21
CA SER A 76 1.32 -2.93 2.13
C SER A 76 1.80 -1.66 1.43
N ARG A 77 1.54 -1.57 0.13
CA ARG A 77 1.80 -0.40 -0.71
C ARG A 77 0.79 -0.31 -1.85
N GLY A 78 0.73 0.82 -2.56
CA GLY A 78 -0.13 0.95 -3.74
C GLY A 78 0.19 -0.13 -4.79
N ASP A 79 -0.83 -0.59 -5.50
CA ASP A 79 -0.67 -1.66 -6.49
C ASP A 79 0.16 -1.18 -7.68
N THR A 80 1.25 -1.89 -7.96
CA THR A 80 2.18 -1.53 -9.04
C THR A 80 1.54 -1.72 -10.43
N HIS A 81 0.67 -2.70 -10.61
CA HIS A 81 0.00 -2.96 -11.88
C HIS A 81 -1.03 -1.87 -12.17
N GLU A 82 -1.89 -1.53 -11.20
CA GLU A 82 -2.85 -0.43 -11.33
C GLU A 82 -2.14 0.89 -11.63
N HIS A 83 -0.99 1.14 -11.00
CA HIS A 83 -0.20 2.33 -11.27
C HIS A 83 0.23 2.43 -12.76
N TYR A 84 0.74 1.35 -13.34
CA TYR A 84 1.15 1.35 -14.75
C TYR A 84 -0.04 1.36 -15.71
N GLU A 85 -1.14 0.67 -15.39
CA GLU A 85 -2.39 0.73 -16.16
C GLU A 85 -2.88 2.19 -16.30
N LEU A 86 -2.88 2.95 -15.19
CA LEU A 86 -3.27 4.36 -15.21
C LEU A 86 -2.28 5.23 -16.00
N ILE A 87 -0.97 4.99 -15.88
CA ILE A 87 0.03 5.73 -16.68
C ILE A 87 -0.16 5.47 -18.17
N GLU A 88 -0.41 4.23 -18.57
CA GLU A 88 -0.62 3.87 -19.97
C GLU A 88 -1.93 4.44 -20.52
N ALA A 89 -3.00 4.41 -19.73
CA ALA A 89 -4.28 5.00 -20.10
C ALA A 89 -4.16 6.53 -20.28
N ALA A 90 -3.45 7.22 -19.38
CA ALA A 90 -3.17 8.65 -19.52
C ALA A 90 -2.33 8.95 -20.77
N ARG A 91 -1.33 8.12 -21.10
CA ARG A 91 -0.54 8.25 -22.34
C ARG A 91 -1.36 8.05 -23.61
N LYS A 92 -2.40 7.22 -23.56
CA LYS A 92 -3.33 6.95 -24.67
C LYS A 92 -4.49 7.97 -24.74
N GLY A 93 -4.62 8.86 -23.76
CA GLY A 93 -5.73 9.83 -23.68
C GLY A 93 -7.08 9.19 -23.38
N THR A 94 -7.09 8.02 -22.73
CA THR A 94 -8.32 7.29 -22.39
C THR A 94 -8.84 7.57 -20.97
N ILE A 95 -8.15 8.41 -20.22
CA ILE A 95 -8.53 9.04 -18.93
C ILE A 95 -7.95 10.44 -18.86
#